data_AF-A0A1H7EKI8-F1
#
_entry.id   AF-A0A1H7EKI8-F1
#
_cell.length_a   1.000
_cell.length_b   1.000
_cell.length_c   1.000
_cell.angle_alpha   90.00
_cell.angle_beta   90.00
_cell.angle_gamma   90.00
#
_symmetry.space_group_name_H-M   'P 1'
#
loop_
_entity.id
_entity.type
_entity.pdbx_description
1 polymer ?
#
loop_
_entity_poly.entity_id
_entity_poly.type
_entity_poly.pdbx_seq_one_letter_code
_entity_poly.pdbx_strand_id
1 'polypeptide(L)'
;MTESPPLHIVCPHCHTTNRVRAAQLGSAPDCGSCHRPLFAGHSTALPDEATFDRHIARNEIPVLVDFWAPWCGPCRQMAPGYEQAAAQLEPHVRLAKVDTEAVPALGARFNIRSIPTLALFRGGREVARQAGAMGAADIVRWVKSHGAG
;
A
#
# COMPACT_ATOMS: atom_id res chain seq x y z
N MET A 1 29.77 10.57 -10.50
CA MET A 1 28.65 9.60 -10.44
C MET A 1 27.77 10.03 -9.29
N THR A 2 26.65 10.71 -9.56
CA THR A 2 25.70 11.10 -8.50
C THR A 2 24.87 9.87 -8.16
N GLU A 3 25.13 9.28 -6.99
CA GLU A 3 24.35 8.16 -6.46
C GLU A 3 22.94 8.67 -6.11
N SER A 4 21.88 7.99 -6.58
CA SER A 4 20.50 8.35 -6.24
C SER A 4 20.31 8.27 -4.72
N PRO A 5 19.62 9.24 -4.10
CA PRO A 5 19.42 9.24 -2.66
C PRO A 5 18.74 7.95 -2.20
N PRO A 6 19.08 7.43 -1.00
CA PRO A 6 18.44 6.25 -0.45
C PRO A 6 16.97 6.53 -0.16
N LEU A 7 16.15 5.53 -0.43
CA LEU A 7 14.72 5.58 -0.23
C LEU A 7 14.32 5.23 1.20
N HIS A 8 13.30 5.89 1.73
CA HIS A 8 12.64 5.47 2.97
C HIS A 8 11.51 4.46 2.67
N ILE A 9 11.62 3.26 3.25
CA ILE A 9 10.66 2.17 3.10
C ILE A 9 10.20 1.71 4.49
N VAL A 10 8.89 1.81 4.75
CA VAL A 10 8.28 1.33 5.99
C VAL A 10 8.08 -0.17 5.91
N CYS A 11 8.56 -0.88 6.94
CA CYS A 11 8.42 -2.32 7.05
C CYS A 11 6.94 -2.71 7.22
N PRO A 12 6.41 -3.66 6.42
CA PRO A 12 5.04 -4.12 6.56
C PRO A 12 4.82 -4.92 7.87
N HIS A 13 5.90 -5.42 8.48
CA HIS A 13 5.83 -6.32 9.64
C HIS A 13 5.94 -5.61 10.99
N CYS A 14 6.88 -4.69 11.13
CA CYS A 14 7.16 -4.00 12.40
C CYS A 14 7.06 -2.47 12.29
N HIS A 15 6.71 -1.95 11.11
CA HIS A 15 6.51 -0.52 10.85
C HIS A 15 7.75 0.37 11.09
N THR A 16 8.93 -0.24 11.23
CA THR A 16 10.20 0.47 11.23
C THR A 16 10.45 1.07 9.84
N THR A 17 10.88 2.33 9.79
CA THR A 17 11.35 2.96 8.56
C THR A 17 12.78 2.53 8.27
N ASN A 18 13.01 1.98 7.08
CA ASN A 18 14.31 1.50 6.61
C ASN A 18 14.83 2.43 5.54
N ARG A 19 16.15 2.61 5.49
CA ARG A 19 16.83 3.31 4.38
C ARG A 19 17.34 2.27 3.40
N VAL A 20 16.83 2.30 2.18
CA VAL A 20 17.12 1.32 1.13
C VAL A 20 17.64 2.07 -0.09
N ARG A 21 18.83 1.74 -0.61
CA ARG A 21 19.30 2.39 -1.84
C ARG A 21 18.35 2.02 -2.99
N ALA A 22 18.00 2.98 -3.85
CA ALA A 22 17.08 2.75 -4.96
C ALA A 22 17.51 1.56 -5.84
N ALA A 23 18.82 1.42 -6.08
CA ALA A 23 19.41 0.30 -6.83
C ALA A 23 19.24 -1.08 -6.17
N GLN A 24 18.91 -1.13 -4.86
CA GLN A 24 18.73 -2.37 -4.10
C GLN A 24 17.27 -2.79 -3.93
N LEU A 25 16.28 -2.00 -4.41
CA LEU A 25 14.87 -2.36 -4.27
C LEU A 25 14.55 -3.74 -4.88
N GLY A 26 15.14 -4.05 -6.03
CA GLY A 26 14.98 -5.35 -6.70
C GLY A 26 15.77 -6.50 -6.07
N SER A 27 16.61 -6.24 -5.07
CA SER A 27 17.46 -7.25 -4.41
C SER A 27 16.81 -7.87 -3.16
N ALA A 28 15.49 -7.75 -3.01
CA ALA A 28 14.73 -8.24 -1.85
C ALA A 28 15.33 -7.82 -0.49
N PRO A 29 15.43 -6.51 -0.19
CA PRO A 29 16.02 -6.03 1.05
C PRO A 29 15.19 -6.43 2.28
N ASP A 30 15.88 -6.81 3.36
CA ASP A 30 15.27 -7.09 4.67
C ASP A 30 15.17 -5.83 5.55
N CYS A 31 14.23 -5.86 6.49
CA CYS A 31 14.13 -4.83 7.52
C CYS A 31 15.31 -4.93 8.50
N GLY A 32 15.99 -3.82 8.78
CA GLY A 32 17.09 -3.76 9.73
C GLY A 32 16.69 -3.94 11.21
N SER A 33 15.39 -3.94 11.53
CA SER A 33 14.88 -4.14 12.91
C SER A 33 14.33 -5.55 13.13
N CYS A 34 13.45 -6.04 12.25
CA CYS A 34 12.81 -7.34 12.44
C CYS A 34 13.36 -8.45 11.51
N HIS A 35 14.32 -8.12 10.64
CA HIS A 35 14.99 -9.05 9.71
C HIS A 35 14.05 -9.83 8.77
N ARG A 36 12.86 -9.29 8.52
CA ARG A 36 11.90 -9.87 7.55
C ARG A 36 11.96 -9.10 6.22
N PRO A 37 11.62 -9.75 5.10
CA PRO A 37 11.60 -9.09 3.79
C PRO A 37 10.72 -7.84 3.78
N LEU A 38 11.24 -6.74 3.24
CA LEU A 38 10.46 -5.51 3.06
C LEU A 38 9.39 -5.70 1.99
N PHE A 39 9.62 -6.56 1.00
CA PHE A 39 8.71 -6.85 -0.10
C PHE A 39 8.47 -8.35 -0.16
N ALA A 40 7.21 -8.77 -0.02
CA ALA A 40 6.81 -10.17 0.04
C ALA A 40 5.72 -10.50 -0.99
N GLY A 41 5.34 -9.54 -1.83
CA GLY A 41 4.24 -9.67 -2.79
C GLY A 41 2.86 -9.75 -2.14
N HIS A 42 2.70 -9.20 -0.93
CA HIS A 42 1.48 -9.28 -0.14
C HIS A 42 1.03 -7.93 0.37
N SER A 43 -0.29 -7.75 0.52
CA SER A 43 -0.81 -6.53 1.13
C SER A 43 -0.55 -6.50 2.64
N THR A 44 -0.34 -5.31 3.19
CA THR A 44 -0.15 -5.11 4.64
C THR A 44 -1.42 -4.57 5.30
N ALA A 45 -1.84 -5.15 6.43
CA ALA A 45 -2.90 -4.57 7.23
C ALA A 45 -2.40 -3.30 7.94
N LEU A 46 -3.24 -2.25 7.99
CA LEU A 46 -3.01 -1.02 8.74
C LEU A 46 -4.07 -0.97 9.86
N PRO A 47 -3.75 -1.47 11.07
CA PRO A 47 -4.74 -1.72 12.12
C PRO A 47 -5.17 -0.47 12.88
N ASP A 48 -4.50 0.66 12.69
CA ASP A 48 -4.74 1.90 13.41
C ASP A 48 -4.25 3.12 12.61
N GLU A 49 -4.65 4.31 13.07
CA GLU A 49 -4.30 5.59 12.44
C GLU A 49 -2.79 5.88 12.46
N ALA A 50 -2.08 5.48 13.51
CA ALA A 50 -0.65 5.78 13.66
C ALA A 50 0.19 4.98 12.66
N THR A 51 -0.18 3.71 12.46
CA THR A 51 0.40 2.80 11.47
C THR A 51 0.07 3.29 10.07
N PHE A 52 -1.19 3.65 9.81
CA PHE A 52 -1.60 4.23 8.55
C PHE A 52 -0.78 5.49 8.22
N ASP A 53 -0.76 6.49 9.10
CA ASP A 53 -0.08 7.76 8.87
C ASP A 53 1.41 7.56 8.62
N ARG A 54 2.03 6.61 9.33
CA ARG A 54 3.43 6.25 9.09
C ARG A 54 3.66 5.69 7.70
N HIS A 55 2.86 4.71 7.28
CA HIS A 55 3.01 4.10 5.95
C HIS A 55 2.77 5.11 4.83
N ILE A 56 1.82 6.04 5.00
CA ILE A 56 1.53 7.05 3.98
C ILE A 56 2.57 8.16 3.95
N ALA A 57 3.07 8.62 5.11
CA ALA A 57 3.99 9.76 5.18
C ALA A 57 5.48 9.39 5.05
N ARG A 58 5.86 8.14 5.36
CA ARG A 58 7.28 7.72 5.44
C ARG A 58 7.71 6.69 4.40
N ASN A 59 6.81 6.25 3.51
CA ASN A 59 7.19 5.52 2.31
C ASN A 59 7.44 6.52 1.17
N GLU A 60 8.57 6.34 0.48
CA GLU A 60 8.87 7.11 -0.73
C GLU A 60 8.39 6.42 -2.02
N ILE A 61 8.09 5.13 -1.95
CA ILE A 61 7.28 4.45 -2.96
C ILE A 61 5.79 4.77 -2.76
N PRO A 62 4.97 4.79 -3.83
CA PRO A 62 3.53 4.90 -3.69
C PRO A 62 2.93 3.79 -2.81
N VAL A 63 1.85 4.10 -2.11
CA VAL A 63 1.08 3.16 -1.29
C VAL A 63 -0.35 3.12 -1.81
N LEU A 64 -0.78 1.96 -2.32
CA LEU A 64 -2.17 1.68 -2.64
C LEU A 64 -2.87 1.15 -1.39
N VAL A 65 -3.99 1.75 -1.00
CA VAL A 65 -4.81 1.32 0.14
C VAL A 65 -6.17 0.85 -0.34
N ASP A 66 -6.57 -0.37 0.06
CA ASP A 66 -7.93 -0.89 -0.03
C ASP A 66 -8.68 -0.60 1.27
N PHE A 67 -9.66 0.32 1.21
CA PHE A 67 -10.63 0.53 2.28
C PHE A 67 -11.76 -0.48 2.13
N TRP A 68 -11.87 -1.40 3.10
CA TRP A 68 -12.74 -2.57 3.01
C TRP A 68 -13.43 -2.87 4.34
N ALA A 69 -14.22 -3.95 4.38
CA ALA A 69 -14.80 -4.55 5.59
C ALA A 69 -15.04 -6.06 5.37
N PRO A 70 -15.04 -6.90 6.42
CA PRO A 70 -15.15 -8.36 6.28
C PRO A 70 -16.52 -8.84 5.77
N TRP A 71 -17.61 -8.14 6.12
CA TRP A 71 -18.97 -8.49 5.67
C TRP A 71 -19.24 -8.08 4.21
N CYS A 72 -18.42 -7.20 3.63
CA CYS A 72 -18.59 -6.70 2.27
C CYS A 72 -18.29 -7.77 1.22
N GLY A 73 -19.34 -8.25 0.53
CA GLY A 73 -19.25 -9.25 -0.53
C GLY A 73 -18.26 -8.88 -1.65
N PRO A 74 -18.38 -7.70 -2.29
CA PRO A 74 -17.44 -7.24 -3.31
C PRO A 74 -15.99 -7.14 -2.81
N CYS A 75 -15.77 -6.74 -1.56
CA CYS A 75 -14.45 -6.67 -0.95
C CYS A 75 -13.80 -8.05 -0.85
N ARG A 76 -14.56 -9.06 -0.39
CA ARG A 76 -14.08 -10.46 -0.36
C ARG A 76 -13.80 -11.00 -1.75
N GLN A 77 -14.60 -10.63 -2.76
CA GLN A 77 -14.37 -11.03 -4.16
C GLN A 77 -13.10 -10.39 -4.74
N MET A 78 -12.80 -9.14 -4.39
CA MET A 78 -11.62 -8.43 -4.85
C MET A 78 -10.32 -8.92 -4.17
N ALA A 79 -10.39 -9.39 -2.92
CA ALA A 79 -9.22 -9.68 -2.10
C ALA A 79 -8.16 -10.57 -2.78
N PRO A 80 -8.48 -11.68 -3.46
CA PRO A 80 -7.47 -12.47 -4.17
C PRO A 80 -6.80 -11.70 -5.31
N GLY A 81 -7.56 -10.89 -6.04
CA GLY A 81 -7.03 -10.03 -7.11
C GLY A 81 -6.14 -8.92 -6.57
N TYR A 82 -6.45 -8.39 -5.38
CA TYR A 82 -5.62 -7.41 -4.70
C TYR A 82 -4.25 -7.98 -4.28
N GLU A 83 -4.21 -9.20 -3.76
CA GLU A 83 -2.95 -9.90 -3.46
C GLU A 83 -2.13 -10.21 -4.73
N GLN A 84 -2.78 -10.64 -5.81
CA GLN A 84 -2.10 -10.84 -7.10
C GLN A 84 -1.52 -9.54 -7.66
N ALA A 85 -2.20 -8.41 -7.47
CA ALA A 85 -1.67 -7.11 -7.83
C ALA A 85 -0.48 -6.71 -6.94
N ALA A 86 -0.48 -7.07 -5.65
CA ALA A 86 0.63 -6.80 -4.73
C ALA A 86 1.93 -7.46 -5.23
N ALA A 87 1.84 -8.74 -5.60
CA ALA A 87 2.97 -9.49 -6.16
C ALA A 87 3.53 -8.89 -7.46
N GLN A 88 2.71 -8.20 -8.26
CA GLN A 88 3.13 -7.60 -9.52
C GLN A 88 3.64 -6.16 -9.39
N LEU A 89 3.18 -5.44 -8.38
CA LEU A 89 3.47 -4.02 -8.19
C LEU A 89 4.63 -3.78 -7.23
N GLU A 90 4.88 -4.68 -6.28
CA GLU A 90 6.11 -4.64 -5.49
C GLU A 90 7.36 -4.89 -6.38
N PRO A 91 8.51 -4.29 -6.06
CA PRO A 91 8.78 -3.39 -4.92
C PRO A 91 8.44 -1.91 -5.19
N HIS A 92 7.84 -1.58 -6.34
CA HIS A 92 7.64 -0.20 -6.78
C HIS A 92 6.40 0.46 -6.16
N VAL A 93 5.41 -0.31 -5.71
CA VAL A 93 4.23 0.18 -5.00
C VAL A 93 3.94 -0.77 -3.84
N ARG A 94 3.67 -0.21 -2.66
CA ARG A 94 3.17 -0.97 -1.51
C ARG A 94 1.67 -1.13 -1.63
N LEU A 95 1.15 -2.33 -1.38
CA LEU A 95 -0.28 -2.52 -1.17
C LEU A 95 -0.58 -2.67 0.32
N ALA A 96 -1.63 -2.00 0.76
CA ALA A 96 -2.07 -1.98 2.14
C ALA A 96 -3.60 -2.07 2.21
N LYS A 97 -4.14 -2.41 3.38
CA LYS A 97 -5.58 -2.54 3.61
C LYS A 97 -5.96 -1.89 4.92
N VAL A 98 -7.10 -1.19 4.92
CA VAL A 98 -7.74 -0.62 6.11
C VAL A 98 -9.13 -1.22 6.23
N ASP A 99 -9.37 -1.95 7.32
CA ASP A 99 -10.73 -2.34 7.70
C ASP A 99 -11.43 -1.13 8.30
N THR A 100 -12.43 -0.62 7.59
CA THR A 100 -13.19 0.57 7.97
C THR A 100 -14.16 0.34 9.13
N GLU A 101 -14.46 -0.90 9.48
CA GLU A 101 -15.18 -1.21 10.73
C GLU A 101 -14.25 -1.22 11.94
N ALA A 102 -13.05 -1.77 11.78
CA ALA A 102 -12.06 -1.81 12.85
C ALA A 102 -11.45 -0.42 13.12
N VAL A 103 -11.32 0.41 12.07
CA VAL A 103 -10.73 1.76 12.15
C VAL A 103 -11.68 2.80 11.56
N PRO A 104 -12.84 3.06 12.19
CA PRO A 104 -13.89 3.93 11.63
C PRO A 104 -13.42 5.37 11.45
N ALA A 105 -12.46 5.83 12.25
CA ALA A 105 -11.84 7.15 12.11
C ALA A 105 -11.19 7.35 10.73
N LEU A 106 -10.53 6.33 10.18
CA LEU A 106 -9.94 6.40 8.84
C LEU A 106 -11.02 6.41 7.75
N GLY A 107 -12.10 5.64 7.92
CA GLY A 107 -13.26 5.69 7.03
C GLY A 107 -13.87 7.09 6.96
N ALA A 108 -14.04 7.74 8.11
CA ALA A 108 -14.53 9.12 8.21
C ALA A 108 -13.53 10.13 7.63
N ARG A 109 -12.25 10.06 8.00
CA ARG A 109 -11.17 10.96 7.55
C ARG A 109 -11.04 11.00 6.03
N PHE A 110 -11.20 9.86 5.36
CA PHE A 110 -11.12 9.76 3.90
C PHE A 110 -12.49 9.79 3.20
N ASN A 111 -13.58 10.08 3.93
CA ASN A 111 -14.95 10.15 3.41
C ASN A 111 -15.29 8.92 2.55
N ILE A 112 -15.03 7.73 3.08
CA ILE A 112 -15.32 6.46 2.42
C ILE A 112 -16.84 6.21 2.47
N ARG A 113 -17.50 6.34 1.31
CA ARG A 113 -18.96 6.20 1.17
C ARG A 113 -19.40 4.85 0.61
N SER A 114 -18.45 4.10 0.05
CA SER A 114 -18.66 2.79 -0.54
C SER A 114 -17.40 1.96 -0.37
N ILE A 115 -17.55 0.65 -0.23
CA ILE A 115 -16.44 -0.29 -0.15
C ILE A 115 -16.62 -1.44 -1.15
N PRO A 116 -15.54 -1.96 -1.75
CA PRO A 116 -14.17 -1.49 -1.57
C PRO A 116 -13.94 -0.14 -2.24
N THR A 117 -13.03 0.65 -1.67
CA THR A 117 -12.49 1.86 -2.30
C THR A 117 -10.98 1.78 -2.28
N LEU A 118 -10.37 1.88 -3.45
CA LEU A 118 -8.92 1.98 -3.62
C LEU A 118 -8.51 3.45 -3.61
N ALA A 119 -7.49 3.79 -2.82
CA ALA A 119 -6.86 5.11 -2.84
C ALA A 119 -5.34 4.95 -2.99
N LEU A 120 -4.76 5.64 -3.96
CA LEU A 120 -3.32 5.66 -4.21
C LEU A 120 -2.72 6.89 -3.55
N PHE A 121 -1.69 6.67 -2.72
CA PHE A 121 -0.97 7.72 -2.02
C PHE A 121 0.47 7.82 -2.53
N ARG A 122 0.99 9.04 -2.58
CA ARG A 122 2.40 9.33 -2.86
C ARG A 122 2.85 10.57 -2.12
N GLY A 123 4.01 10.49 -1.47
CA GLY A 123 4.56 11.62 -0.70
C GLY A 123 3.58 12.15 0.36
N GLY A 124 2.87 11.25 1.05
CA GLY A 124 1.89 11.63 2.08
C GLY A 124 0.53 12.11 1.56
N ARG A 125 0.29 12.15 0.25
CA ARG A 125 -0.93 12.71 -0.36
C ARG A 125 -1.68 11.68 -1.18
N GLU A 126 -3.01 11.71 -1.10
CA GLU A 126 -3.88 10.97 -2.04
C GLU A 126 -3.73 11.58 -3.44
N VAL A 127 -3.40 10.76 -4.44
CA VAL A 127 -3.19 11.19 -5.84
C VAL A 127 -4.25 10.62 -6.80
N ALA A 128 -4.89 9.52 -6.43
CA ALA A 128 -5.98 8.92 -7.20
C ALA A 128 -6.88 8.07 -6.30
N ARG A 129 -8.14 7.93 -6.69
CA ARG A 129 -9.14 7.09 -6.02
C ARG A 129 -10.03 6.37 -7.02
N GLN A 130 -10.40 5.14 -6.70
CA GLN A 130 -11.35 4.33 -7.46
C GLN A 130 -12.27 3.58 -6.50
N ALA A 131 -13.58 3.80 -6.62
CA ALA A 131 -14.58 3.03 -5.88
C ALA A 131 -15.01 1.79 -6.67
N GLY A 132 -15.36 0.73 -5.95
CA GLY A 132 -15.84 -0.54 -6.52
C GLY A 132 -14.74 -1.58 -6.70
N ALA A 133 -15.16 -2.85 -6.79
CA ALA A 133 -14.26 -3.98 -6.94
C ALA A 133 -13.62 -4.01 -8.34
N MET A 134 -12.36 -4.44 -8.41
CA MET A 134 -11.60 -4.57 -9.64
C MET A 134 -10.85 -5.91 -9.69
N GLY A 135 -10.63 -6.44 -10.90
CA GLY A 135 -9.72 -7.58 -11.08
C GLY A 135 -8.25 -7.17 -10.96
N ALA A 136 -7.36 -8.13 -10.72
CA ALA A 136 -5.92 -7.88 -10.55
C ALA A 136 -5.30 -7.07 -11.70
N ALA A 137 -5.60 -7.44 -12.94
CA ALA A 137 -5.07 -6.77 -14.13
C ALA A 137 -5.53 -5.30 -14.22
N ASP A 138 -6.77 -5.01 -13.84
CA ASP A 138 -7.29 -3.66 -13.83
C ASP A 138 -6.68 -2.83 -12.70
N ILE A 139 -6.44 -3.43 -11.53
CA ILE A 139 -5.74 -2.76 -10.41
C ILE A 139 -4.35 -2.34 -10.87
N VAL A 140 -3.58 -3.26 -11.46
CA VAL A 140 -2.23 -2.98 -11.98
C VAL A 140 -2.26 -1.89 -13.04
N ARG A 141 -3.22 -1.94 -13.97
CA ARG A 141 -3.37 -0.93 -15.03
C ARG A 141 -3.71 0.44 -14.47
N TRP A 142 -4.66 0.50 -13.54
CA TRP A 142 -5.08 1.74 -12.88
C TRP A 142 -3.94 2.38 -12.10
N VAL A 143 -3.22 1.59 -11.29
CA VAL A 143 -2.03 2.08 -10.56
C VAL A 143 -0.98 2.62 -11.53
N LYS A 144 -0.67 1.91 -12.62
CA LYS A 144 0.33 2.37 -13.60
C LYS A 144 -0.09 3.68 -14.29
N SER A 145 -1.39 3.89 -14.53
CA SER A 145 -1.89 5.14 -15.12
C SER A 145 -1.78 6.37 -14.20
N HIS A 146 -1.66 6.16 -12.89
CA HIS A 146 -1.58 7.23 -11.89
C HIS A 146 -0.23 7.28 -11.13
N GLY A 147 0.57 6.23 -11.21
CA GLY A 147 1.82 6.05 -10.44
C GLY A 147 3.09 6.47 -11.18
N ALA A 148 3.04 6.68 -12.50
CA ALA A 148 4.21 6.95 -13.36
C ALA A 148 4.72 8.42 -13.33
N GLY A 149 4.45 9.16 -12.25
CA GLY A 149 5.08 10.47 -12.01
C GLY A 149 6.48 10.37 -11.42
#